data_AF-A0A1Y4H4U7-F1
#
_entry.id   AF-A0A1Y4H4U7-F1
#
_cell.length_a   1.000
_cell.length_b   1.000
_cell.length_c   1.000
_cell.angle_alpha   90.00
_cell.angle_beta   90.00
_cell.angle_gamma   90.00
#
_symmetry.space_group_name_H-M   'P 1'
#
loop_
_entity.id
_entity.type
_entity.pdbx_description
1 polymer ?
#
loop_
_entity_poly.entity_id
_entity_poly.type
_entity_poly.pdbx_seq_one_letter_code
_entity_poly.pdbx_strand_id
1 'polypeptide(L)'
;MNNIISIFDTSIAAYNSGNQVIMESVDRAIETLFPEDFLIKLPVEDIKANTRRYNSMSKISFIGGTNILNSDIRKYRQMDFSLHNILLLKNIVLLGCGWFQYEERVVSKYTQWAFNRILSHRYIHSVRDYYTQQKLESIGIKSINTGCPTLWNLTNEFVKDIPKVKPNRVVLTLTDYNRNKERDQLIIESCLSTYNEIYYFPQGTGDINYLKELGYFNKVVLLSPQLLYFNKILQQKDIDYVGTRLHTGIRALQMGMRSFIVGIDNRAVEMGRDFSLPVVQIDEIRNLPAILNQPYILKLNIPFENIDIWKSQFRSI
;
A
#
# COMPACT_ATOMS: atom_id res chain seq x y z
N MET A 1 30.90 -12.50 8.83
CA MET A 1 30.92 -11.27 8.00
C MET A 1 29.47 -10.82 7.89
N ASN A 2 29.14 -9.60 8.32
CA ASN A 2 27.78 -9.08 8.21
C ASN A 2 27.46 -8.89 6.71
N ASN A 3 26.35 -9.44 6.24
CA ASN A 3 25.96 -9.27 4.84
C ASN A 3 25.25 -7.93 4.66
N ILE A 4 25.10 -7.53 3.40
CA ILE A 4 24.29 -6.38 3.02
C ILE A 4 22.98 -6.91 2.42
N ILE A 5 21.87 -6.43 2.96
CA ILE A 5 20.53 -6.59 2.42
C ILE A 5 20.06 -5.22 1.94
N SER A 6 19.64 -5.14 0.68
CA SER A 6 19.09 -3.88 0.16
C SER A 6 17.58 -3.90 0.09
N ILE A 7 16.97 -2.74 0.29
CA ILE A 7 15.54 -2.52 0.17
C ILE A 7 15.32 -1.36 -0.80
N PHE A 8 14.73 -1.64 -1.96
CA PHE A 8 14.21 -0.62 -2.84
C PHE A 8 12.97 0.01 -2.20
N ASP A 9 13.19 1.19 -1.62
CA ASP A 9 12.25 1.94 -0.80
C ASP A 9 11.45 2.90 -1.68
N THR A 10 10.14 2.64 -1.74
CA THR A 10 9.19 3.37 -2.58
C THR A 10 8.73 4.69 -1.97
N SER A 11 9.19 5.01 -0.76
CA SER A 11 8.95 6.30 -0.11
C SER A 11 10.03 7.34 -0.40
N ILE A 12 11.21 6.92 -0.88
CA ILE A 12 12.29 7.85 -1.25
C ILE A 12 11.86 8.67 -2.47
N ALA A 13 11.92 10.00 -2.33
CA ALA A 13 11.50 10.97 -3.33
C ALA A 13 10.04 10.83 -3.79
N ALA A 14 9.17 10.23 -2.96
CA ALA A 14 7.75 10.10 -3.22
C ALA A 14 6.94 11.14 -2.44
N TYR A 15 5.93 11.72 -3.09
CA TYR A 15 5.02 12.67 -2.44
C TYR A 15 3.93 11.97 -1.61
N ASN A 16 3.59 10.72 -1.94
CA ASN A 16 2.45 10.00 -1.35
C ASN A 16 2.84 9.33 -0.02
N SER A 17 2.31 9.85 1.10
CA SER A 17 2.57 9.30 2.43
C SER A 17 2.08 7.86 2.63
N GLY A 18 1.19 7.35 1.77
CA GLY A 18 0.84 5.93 1.74
C GLY A 18 2.04 5.01 1.51
N ASN A 19 3.05 5.45 0.74
CA ASN A 19 4.28 4.67 0.56
C ASN A 19 5.10 4.58 1.86
N GLN A 20 5.06 5.60 2.72
CA GLN A 20 5.74 5.54 4.04
C GLN A 20 5.12 4.47 4.93
N VAL A 21 3.78 4.34 4.95
CA VAL A 21 3.08 3.28 5.72
C VAL A 21 3.49 1.89 5.24
N ILE A 22 3.60 1.70 3.92
CA ILE A 22 4.06 0.45 3.32
C ILE A 22 5.49 0.16 3.78
N MET A 23 6.38 1.14 3.64
CA MET A 23 7.80 0.95 3.91
C MET A 23 8.09 0.73 5.40
N GLU A 24 7.37 1.37 6.33
CA GLU A 24 7.43 1.03 7.77
C GLU A 24 7.09 -0.45 8.04
N SER A 25 6.22 -1.06 7.24
CA SER A 25 5.83 -2.46 7.41
C SER A 25 6.80 -3.42 6.68
N VAL A 26 7.36 -2.99 5.56
CA VAL A 26 8.46 -3.68 4.87
C VAL A 26 9.70 -3.72 5.76
N ASP A 27 10.11 -2.59 6.33
CA ASP A 27 11.29 -2.48 7.17
C ASP A 27 11.20 -3.45 8.36
N ARG A 28 10.09 -3.42 9.12
CA ARG A 28 9.85 -4.37 10.22
C ARG A 28 9.96 -5.83 9.79
N ALA A 29 9.41 -6.16 8.62
CA ALA A 29 9.47 -7.53 8.10
C ALA A 29 10.90 -7.95 7.75
N ILE A 30 11.68 -7.06 7.13
CA ILE A 30 13.08 -7.32 6.75
C ILE A 30 14.01 -7.34 7.98
N GLU A 31 13.85 -6.41 8.92
CA GLU A 31 14.58 -6.39 10.20
C GLU A 31 14.40 -7.69 10.98
N THR A 32 13.18 -8.24 10.98
CA THR A 32 12.90 -9.53 11.63
C THR A 32 13.60 -10.69 10.92
N LEU A 33 13.71 -10.64 9.59
CA LEU A 33 14.34 -11.70 8.80
C LEU A 33 15.87 -11.65 8.83
N PHE A 34 16.44 -10.45 8.97
CA PHE A 34 17.88 -10.21 8.87
C PHE A 34 18.38 -9.31 10.02
N PRO A 35 18.26 -9.74 11.29
CA PRO A 35 18.54 -8.89 12.44
C PRO A 35 20.03 -8.51 12.59
N GLU A 36 20.94 -9.31 12.04
CA GLU A 36 22.39 -9.14 12.17
C GLU A 36 23.06 -8.57 10.90
N ASP A 37 22.28 -8.29 9.85
CA ASP A 37 22.80 -7.80 8.57
C ASP A 37 22.62 -6.28 8.42
N PHE A 38 23.45 -5.67 7.57
CA PHE A 38 23.29 -4.26 7.22
C PHE A 38 22.12 -4.08 6.26
N LEU A 39 21.15 -3.24 6.64
CA LEU A 39 20.03 -2.86 5.80
C LEU A 39 20.31 -1.54 5.07
N ILE A 40 20.28 -1.56 3.74
CA ILE A 40 20.51 -0.37 2.91
C ILE A 40 19.26 -0.04 2.10
N LYS A 41 18.73 1.18 2.28
CA LYS A 41 17.60 1.69 1.53
C LYS A 41 18.04 2.31 0.21
N LEU A 42 17.38 1.91 -0.87
CA LEU A 42 17.70 2.26 -2.24
C LEU A 42 16.50 2.95 -2.90
N PRO A 43 16.68 4.04 -3.68
CA PRO A 43 15.58 4.64 -4.43
C PRO A 43 15.11 3.74 -5.57
N VAL A 44 13.82 3.83 -5.93
CA VAL A 44 13.22 3.12 -7.07
C VAL A 44 13.15 3.94 -8.36
N GLU A 45 12.90 5.25 -8.26
CA GLU A 45 12.70 6.13 -9.43
C GLU A 45 14.02 6.78 -9.93
N ASP A 46 15.06 6.83 -9.10
CA ASP A 46 16.35 7.44 -9.43
C ASP A 46 17.51 6.45 -9.22
N ILE A 47 17.57 5.41 -10.07
CA ILE A 47 18.57 4.34 -9.95
C ILE A 47 19.88 4.77 -10.62
N LYS A 48 20.80 5.28 -9.81
CA LYS A 48 22.13 5.76 -10.22
C LYS A 48 23.28 4.91 -9.68
N ALA A 49 24.50 5.42 -9.74
CA ALA A 49 25.73 4.68 -9.44
C ALA A 49 25.73 4.04 -8.04
N ASN A 50 25.33 4.78 -7.01
CA ASN A 50 25.28 4.25 -5.63
C ASN A 50 24.23 3.15 -5.48
N THR A 51 23.03 3.34 -6.05
CA THR A 51 21.97 2.33 -6.03
C THR A 51 22.44 1.02 -6.66
N ARG A 52 23.06 1.11 -7.84
CA ARG A 52 23.60 -0.06 -8.53
C ARG A 52 24.74 -0.72 -7.77
N ARG A 53 25.64 0.07 -7.17
CA ARG A 53 26.75 -0.43 -6.35
C ARG A 53 26.24 -1.19 -5.13
N TYR A 54 25.28 -0.65 -4.39
CA TYR A 54 24.75 -1.33 -3.21
C TYR A 54 23.90 -2.55 -3.58
N ASN A 55 23.09 -2.51 -4.64
CA ASN A 55 22.42 -3.71 -5.15
C ASN A 55 23.44 -4.79 -5.55
N SER A 56 24.56 -4.43 -6.20
CA SER A 56 25.55 -5.41 -6.64
C SER A 56 26.35 -6.05 -5.49
N MET A 57 26.57 -5.30 -4.40
CA MET A 57 27.19 -5.77 -3.15
C MET A 57 26.24 -6.56 -2.26
N SER A 58 24.92 -6.39 -2.45
CA SER A 58 23.92 -7.04 -1.61
C SER A 58 23.80 -8.52 -1.93
N LYS A 59 23.62 -9.31 -0.87
CA LYS A 59 23.32 -10.74 -0.99
C LYS A 59 21.97 -10.96 -1.67
N ILE A 60 21.01 -10.13 -1.30
CA ILE A 60 19.65 -10.08 -1.85
C ILE A 60 19.14 -8.64 -1.75
N SER A 61 18.29 -8.26 -2.69
CA SER A 61 17.56 -6.99 -2.62
C SER A 61 16.07 -7.24 -2.66
N PHE A 62 15.30 -6.46 -1.90
CA PHE A 62 13.84 -6.52 -1.88
C PHE A 62 13.25 -5.28 -2.54
N ILE A 63 12.21 -5.43 -3.36
CA ILE A 63 11.34 -4.29 -3.70
C ILE A 63 10.13 -4.35 -2.78
N GLY A 64 9.96 -3.29 -1.97
CA GLY A 64 8.91 -3.17 -0.98
C GLY A 64 7.62 -2.55 -1.56
N GLY A 65 6.58 -3.37 -1.67
CA GLY A 65 5.20 -2.97 -1.85
C GLY A 65 4.88 -2.12 -3.10
N THR A 66 3.87 -1.26 -2.92
CA THR A 66 3.24 -0.34 -3.90
C THR A 66 2.74 -0.97 -5.21
N ASN A 67 2.32 -0.12 -6.15
CA ASN A 67 1.81 -0.45 -7.49
C ASN A 67 2.93 -0.40 -8.55
N ILE A 68 4.05 -1.08 -8.29
CA ILE A 68 5.27 -0.92 -9.10
C ILE A 68 5.26 -1.73 -10.41
N LEU A 69 4.42 -2.77 -10.51
CA LEU A 69 4.40 -3.69 -11.65
C LEU A 69 3.36 -3.26 -12.69
N ASN A 70 3.64 -3.44 -13.98
CA ASN A 70 2.69 -3.17 -15.07
C ASN A 70 3.06 -3.93 -16.36
N SER A 71 2.14 -4.02 -17.32
CA SER A 71 2.31 -4.82 -18.54
C SER A 71 3.29 -4.21 -19.56
N ASP A 72 3.57 -2.91 -19.51
CA ASP A 72 4.51 -2.24 -20.42
C ASP A 72 5.31 -1.15 -19.70
N ILE A 73 6.43 -1.55 -19.12
CA ILE A 73 7.30 -0.69 -18.29
C ILE A 73 7.90 0.50 -19.06
N ARG A 74 7.80 0.48 -20.40
CA ARG A 74 8.22 1.62 -21.24
C ARG A 74 7.20 2.75 -21.22
N LYS A 75 5.93 2.43 -21.02
CA LYS A 75 4.82 3.38 -20.95
C LYS A 75 4.63 3.93 -19.53
N TYR A 76 4.73 3.06 -18.53
CA TYR A 76 4.54 3.43 -17.13
C TYR A 76 5.83 3.19 -16.35
N ARG A 77 6.54 4.29 -16.07
CA ARG A 77 7.83 4.28 -15.36
C ARG A 77 7.62 4.49 -13.87
N GLN A 78 7.17 3.44 -13.19
CA GLN A 78 7.06 3.41 -11.72
C GLN A 78 8.42 3.15 -11.04
N MET A 79 9.35 2.53 -11.76
CA MET A 79 10.74 2.28 -11.36
C MET A 79 11.64 2.64 -12.55
N ASP A 80 12.87 3.08 -12.29
CA ASP A 80 13.85 3.39 -13.34
C ASP A 80 14.41 2.12 -13.99
N PHE A 81 13.57 1.52 -14.84
CA PHE A 81 13.92 0.42 -15.73
C PHE A 81 14.49 0.93 -17.05
N SER A 82 15.42 1.89 -17.00
CA SER A 82 16.29 2.15 -18.15
C SER A 82 17.02 0.85 -18.56
N LEU A 83 17.33 0.71 -19.86
CA LEU A 83 18.05 -0.47 -20.36
C LEU A 83 19.34 -0.72 -19.56
N HIS A 84 20.07 0.35 -19.24
CA HIS A 84 21.28 0.27 -18.42
C HIS A 84 21.03 -0.34 -17.04
N ASN A 85 19.96 0.10 -16.35
CA ASN A 85 19.61 -0.45 -15.05
C ASN A 85 19.12 -1.90 -15.14
N ILE A 86 18.30 -2.25 -16.15
CA ILE A 86 17.85 -3.64 -16.36
C ILE A 86 19.05 -4.59 -16.52
N LEU A 87 20.12 -4.15 -17.20
CA LEU A 87 21.30 -4.97 -17.42
C LEU A 87 22.18 -5.15 -16.17
N LEU A 88 22.12 -4.22 -15.21
CA LEU A 88 23.01 -4.18 -14.04
C LEU A 88 22.34 -4.64 -12.74
N LEU A 89 21.04 -4.42 -12.60
CA LEU A 89 20.28 -4.87 -11.44
C LEU A 89 20.17 -6.40 -11.45
N LYS A 90 20.26 -7.01 -10.26
CA LYS A 90 20.18 -8.47 -10.10
C LYS A 90 19.62 -8.85 -8.73
N ASN A 91 19.18 -10.11 -8.63
CA ASN A 91 18.81 -10.79 -7.39
C ASN A 91 17.77 -10.03 -6.57
N ILE A 92 16.77 -9.49 -7.27
CA ILE A 92 15.68 -8.75 -6.63
C ILE A 92 14.52 -9.71 -6.31
N VAL A 93 13.98 -9.63 -5.10
CA VAL A 93 12.78 -10.34 -4.66
C VAL A 93 11.66 -9.34 -4.38
N LEU A 94 10.44 -9.68 -4.76
CA LEU A 94 9.28 -8.81 -4.51
C LEU A 94 8.74 -9.09 -3.11
N LEU A 95 8.33 -8.03 -2.42
CA LEU A 95 7.75 -8.07 -1.09
C LEU A 95 6.44 -7.28 -1.08
N GLY A 96 5.33 -7.99 -1.30
CA GLY A 96 3.97 -7.48 -1.34
C GLY A 96 3.73 -6.43 -2.41
N CYS A 97 4.43 -6.55 -3.54
CA CYS A 97 4.25 -5.66 -4.70
C CYS A 97 2.92 -5.94 -5.41
N GLY A 98 2.32 -4.91 -5.98
CA GLY A 98 1.07 -4.99 -6.73
C GLY A 98 1.19 -4.50 -8.17
N TRP A 99 0.23 -4.91 -8.98
CA TRP A 99 0.04 -4.43 -10.35
C TRP A 99 -0.62 -3.04 -10.36
N PHE A 100 -0.15 -2.16 -11.25
CA PHE A 100 -0.48 -0.73 -11.26
C PHE A 100 -1.98 -0.45 -11.39
N GLN A 101 -2.64 -1.13 -12.32
CA GLN A 101 -4.08 -1.03 -12.58
C GLN A 101 -4.57 -2.28 -13.31
N TYR A 102 -5.88 -2.43 -13.50
CA TYR A 102 -6.37 -3.45 -14.40
C TYR A 102 -5.91 -3.15 -15.84
N GLU A 103 -5.19 -4.10 -16.42
CA GLU A 103 -4.74 -4.06 -17.79
C GLU A 103 -5.25 -5.29 -18.53
N GLU A 104 -6.11 -5.08 -19.53
CA GLU A 104 -6.58 -6.16 -20.42
C GLU A 104 -5.45 -6.73 -21.28
N ARG A 105 -4.45 -5.89 -21.60
CA ARG A 105 -3.30 -6.33 -22.38
C ARG A 105 -2.48 -7.38 -21.61
N VAL A 106 -1.98 -8.33 -22.39
CA VAL A 106 -0.91 -9.23 -21.95
C VAL A 106 0.34 -8.45 -21.62
N VAL A 107 1.18 -9.02 -20.76
CA VAL A 107 2.48 -8.44 -20.44
C VAL A 107 3.34 -8.44 -21.70
N SER A 108 3.94 -7.28 -22.01
CA SER A 108 4.77 -7.15 -23.21
C SER A 108 6.01 -8.04 -23.12
N LYS A 109 6.50 -8.54 -24.26
CA LYS A 109 7.75 -9.31 -24.32
C LYS A 109 8.94 -8.54 -23.70
N TYR A 110 8.95 -7.21 -23.83
CA TYR A 110 9.98 -6.37 -23.23
C TYR A 110 9.89 -6.36 -21.70
N THR A 111 8.69 -6.18 -21.14
CA THR A 111 8.48 -6.28 -19.69
C THR A 111 8.82 -7.66 -19.18
N GLN A 112 8.37 -8.72 -19.86
CA GLN A 112 8.69 -10.10 -19.50
C GLN A 112 10.21 -10.32 -19.48
N TRP A 113 10.93 -9.88 -20.51
CA TRP A 113 12.39 -9.94 -20.57
C TRP A 113 13.04 -9.18 -19.40
N ALA A 114 12.60 -7.95 -19.13
CA ALA A 114 13.15 -7.12 -18.07
C ALA A 114 12.93 -7.73 -16.67
N PHE A 115 11.72 -8.22 -16.39
CA PHE A 115 11.41 -8.88 -15.12
C PHE A 115 12.21 -10.17 -14.96
N ASN A 116 12.30 -11.02 -16.00
CA ASN A 116 13.13 -12.23 -15.95
C ASN A 116 14.62 -11.92 -15.76
N ARG A 117 15.10 -10.73 -16.15
CA ARG A 117 16.50 -10.34 -15.99
C ARG A 117 16.81 -9.88 -14.56
N ILE A 118 15.90 -9.13 -13.96
CA ILE A 118 16.11 -8.42 -12.69
C ILE A 118 15.67 -9.27 -11.49
N LEU A 119 14.53 -9.95 -11.61
CA LEU A 119 13.93 -10.73 -10.55
C LEU A 119 14.68 -12.05 -10.34
N SER A 120 14.80 -12.45 -9.08
CA SER A 120 15.50 -13.66 -8.70
C SER A 120 14.71 -14.92 -9.08
N HIS A 121 15.32 -15.82 -9.82
CA HIS A 121 14.78 -17.16 -10.11
C HIS A 121 14.87 -18.13 -8.93
N ARG A 122 15.65 -17.79 -7.89
CA ARG A 122 15.87 -18.64 -6.71
C ARG A 122 14.74 -18.57 -5.69
N TYR A 123 13.98 -17.47 -5.67
CA TYR A 123 13.06 -17.15 -4.59
C TYR A 123 11.63 -17.02 -5.12
N ILE A 124 10.67 -17.36 -4.26
CA ILE A 124 9.27 -17.08 -4.50
C ILE A 124 9.04 -15.59 -4.21
N HIS A 125 8.39 -14.90 -5.13
CA HIS A 125 8.04 -13.49 -5.01
C HIS A 125 6.77 -13.31 -4.17
N SER A 126 6.77 -12.37 -3.24
CA SER A 126 5.58 -11.99 -2.48
C SER A 126 4.84 -10.89 -3.23
N VAL A 127 3.54 -11.10 -3.47
CA VAL A 127 2.66 -10.13 -4.13
C VAL A 127 1.48 -9.75 -3.25
N ARG A 128 0.92 -8.59 -3.56
CA ARG A 128 -0.13 -7.95 -2.75
C ARG A 128 -1.50 -8.59 -2.91
N ASP A 129 -1.81 -9.08 -4.09
CA ASP A 129 -3.15 -9.53 -4.46
C ASP A 129 -3.08 -10.63 -5.53
N TYR A 130 -4.18 -11.36 -5.66
CA TYR A 130 -4.32 -12.50 -6.56
C TYR A 130 -4.25 -12.08 -8.04
N TYR A 131 -4.74 -10.88 -8.39
CA TYR A 131 -4.57 -10.35 -9.74
C TYR A 131 -3.10 -10.20 -10.13
N THR A 132 -2.28 -9.65 -9.22
CA THR A 132 -0.83 -9.52 -9.43
C THR A 132 -0.17 -10.89 -9.55
N GLN A 133 -0.57 -11.86 -8.73
CA GLN A 133 -0.07 -13.24 -8.80
C GLN A 133 -0.31 -13.85 -10.19
N GLN A 134 -1.54 -13.76 -10.70
CA GLN A 134 -1.90 -14.27 -12.04
C GLN A 134 -1.12 -13.59 -13.16
N LYS A 135 -0.90 -12.26 -13.07
CA LYS A 135 -0.11 -11.53 -14.08
C LYS A 135 1.35 -12.01 -14.12
N LEU A 136 1.98 -12.24 -12.97
CA LEU A 136 3.35 -12.79 -12.92
C LEU A 136 3.41 -14.25 -13.36
N GLU A 137 2.42 -15.05 -12.98
CA GLU A 137 2.31 -16.45 -13.42
C GLU A 137 2.22 -16.56 -14.95
N SER A 138 1.46 -15.66 -15.60
CA SER A 138 1.31 -15.64 -17.06
C SER A 138 2.62 -15.43 -17.84
N ILE A 139 3.67 -14.95 -17.18
CA ILE A 139 5.01 -14.75 -17.75
C ILE A 139 6.08 -15.67 -17.14
N GLY A 140 5.67 -16.68 -16.36
CA GLY A 140 6.53 -17.71 -15.79
C GLY A 140 7.25 -17.30 -14.50
N ILE A 141 6.81 -16.24 -13.81
CA ILE A 141 7.46 -15.76 -12.58
C ILE A 141 6.73 -16.30 -11.36
N LYS A 142 7.42 -17.14 -10.59
CA LYS A 142 6.87 -17.80 -9.40
C LYS A 142 6.57 -16.78 -8.29
N SER A 143 5.31 -16.64 -7.93
CA SER A 143 4.87 -15.73 -6.88
C SER A 143 3.78 -16.33 -6.00
N ILE A 144 3.58 -15.75 -4.83
CA ILE A 144 2.55 -16.14 -3.87
C ILE A 144 1.88 -14.88 -3.29
N ASN A 145 0.56 -14.89 -3.21
CA ASN A 145 -0.20 -13.79 -2.61
C ASN A 145 -0.05 -13.81 -1.07
N THR A 146 0.71 -12.85 -0.55
CA THR A 146 0.94 -12.66 0.89
C THR A 146 0.20 -11.45 1.44
N GLY A 147 -0.52 -10.71 0.60
CA GLY A 147 -0.96 -9.36 0.95
C GLY A 147 0.16 -8.34 1.00
N CYS A 148 -0.22 -7.07 1.15
CA CYS A 148 0.72 -5.99 1.47
C CYS A 148 1.33 -6.24 2.87
N PRO A 149 2.62 -5.95 3.13
CA PRO A 149 3.21 -6.12 4.46
C PRO A 149 2.49 -5.33 5.56
N THR A 150 1.73 -4.30 5.20
CA THR A 150 0.87 -3.54 6.11
C THR A 150 -0.23 -4.38 6.75
N LEU A 151 -0.57 -5.55 6.18
CA LEU A 151 -1.57 -6.46 6.72
C LEU A 151 -1.00 -7.51 7.67
N TRP A 152 0.32 -7.74 7.68
CA TRP A 152 0.93 -8.93 8.27
C TRP A 152 0.82 -9.03 9.79
N ASN A 153 0.43 -7.95 10.46
CA ASN A 153 0.20 -7.93 11.91
C ASN A 153 -1.30 -7.74 12.28
N LEU A 154 -2.20 -7.66 11.30
CA LEU A 154 -3.64 -7.50 11.52
C LEU A 154 -4.31 -8.87 11.70
N THR A 155 -4.04 -9.52 12.82
CA THR A 155 -4.69 -10.79 13.18
C THR A 155 -6.17 -10.58 13.53
N ASN A 156 -6.97 -11.65 13.44
CA ASN A 156 -8.37 -11.60 13.89
C ASN A 156 -8.47 -11.30 15.40
N GLU A 157 -7.48 -11.71 16.18
CA GLU A 157 -7.33 -11.41 17.61
C GLU A 157 -7.13 -9.91 17.81
N PHE A 158 -6.25 -9.29 17.04
CA PHE A 158 -5.97 -7.86 17.11
C PHE A 158 -7.18 -7.01 16.72
N VAL A 159 -7.87 -7.35 15.62
CA VAL A 159 -8.99 -6.52 15.13
C VAL A 159 -10.28 -6.68 15.94
N LYS A 160 -10.39 -7.70 16.80
CA LYS A 160 -11.53 -7.86 17.73
C LYS A 160 -11.62 -6.71 18.73
N ASP A 161 -10.50 -6.07 19.04
CA ASP A 161 -10.41 -4.96 20.00
C ASP A 161 -10.71 -3.59 19.37
N ILE A 162 -10.93 -3.53 18.05
CA ILE A 162 -11.36 -2.31 17.38
C ILE A 162 -12.75 -1.91 17.91
N PRO A 163 -12.98 -0.63 18.26
CA PRO A 163 -14.28 -0.16 18.74
C PRO A 163 -15.43 -0.57 17.81
N LYS A 164 -16.52 -1.09 18.39
CA LYS A 164 -17.71 -1.50 17.62
C LYS A 164 -18.66 -0.35 17.37
N VAL A 165 -18.63 0.66 18.24
CA VAL A 165 -19.53 1.81 18.21
C VAL A 165 -18.86 2.98 17.52
N LYS A 166 -19.66 3.79 16.82
CA LYS A 166 -19.20 4.95 16.08
C LYS A 166 -18.79 6.07 17.05
N PRO A 167 -17.61 6.70 16.85
CA PRO A 167 -17.20 7.88 17.60
C PRO A 167 -17.87 9.15 17.06
N ASN A 168 -17.54 10.29 17.66
CA ASN A 168 -17.99 11.62 17.20
C ASN A 168 -17.03 12.28 16.22
N ARG A 169 -15.85 11.69 15.97
CA ARG A 169 -14.78 12.29 15.18
C ARG A 169 -14.40 11.38 14.01
N VAL A 170 -13.95 11.97 12.91
CA VAL A 170 -13.45 11.23 11.75
C VAL A 170 -12.24 11.90 11.12
N VAL A 171 -11.28 11.09 10.65
CA VAL A 171 -10.28 11.53 9.67
C VAL A 171 -10.73 11.13 8.28
N LEU A 172 -10.91 12.13 7.44
CA LEU A 172 -11.27 12.02 6.03
C LEU A 172 -10.03 12.12 5.15
N THR A 173 -9.98 11.31 4.09
CA THR A 173 -8.99 11.46 3.00
C THR A 173 -9.66 11.37 1.63
N LEU A 174 -9.15 12.16 0.69
CA LEU A 174 -9.48 12.06 -0.72
C LEU A 174 -8.21 11.85 -1.54
N THR A 175 -8.37 11.66 -2.85
CA THR A 175 -7.25 11.55 -3.76
C THR A 175 -7.38 12.54 -4.91
N ASP A 176 -6.24 13.08 -5.34
CA ASP A 176 -6.09 14.02 -6.42
C ASP A 176 -5.89 13.36 -7.80
N TYR A 177 -5.56 12.06 -7.86
CA TYR A 177 -5.26 11.34 -9.12
C TYR A 177 -6.46 10.60 -9.74
N ASN A 178 -7.56 10.40 -8.99
CA ASN A 178 -8.78 9.72 -9.47
C ASN A 178 -10.01 10.45 -8.93
N ARG A 179 -10.10 11.73 -9.28
CA ARG A 179 -11.16 12.65 -8.84
C ARG A 179 -12.51 12.23 -9.42
N ASN A 180 -13.53 12.18 -8.58
CA ASN A 180 -14.91 12.07 -9.04
C ASN A 180 -15.75 12.99 -8.16
N LYS A 181 -16.18 14.12 -8.72
CA LYS A 181 -16.84 15.18 -7.95
C LYS A 181 -18.08 14.68 -7.22
N GLU A 182 -18.97 13.94 -7.88
CA GLU A 182 -20.19 13.41 -7.25
C GLU A 182 -19.85 12.47 -6.09
N ARG A 183 -19.01 11.47 -6.33
CA ARG A 183 -18.57 10.51 -5.29
C ARG A 183 -17.89 11.22 -4.13
N ASP A 184 -16.95 12.12 -4.41
CA ASP A 184 -16.11 12.74 -3.40
C ASP A 184 -16.90 13.75 -2.55
N GLN A 185 -17.89 14.43 -3.14
CA GLN A 185 -18.88 15.22 -2.40
C GLN A 185 -19.73 14.33 -1.48
N LEU A 186 -20.26 13.21 -1.98
CA LEU A 186 -21.04 12.27 -1.17
C LEU A 186 -20.24 11.74 0.03
N ILE A 187 -18.95 11.46 -0.12
CA ILE A 187 -18.08 11.06 1.00
C ILE A 187 -18.00 12.17 2.05
N ILE A 188 -17.69 13.41 1.64
CA ILE A 188 -17.54 14.54 2.56
C ILE A 188 -18.87 14.80 3.28
N GLU A 189 -19.97 14.86 2.54
CA GLU A 189 -21.31 15.14 3.09
C GLU A 189 -21.80 14.04 4.03
N SER A 190 -21.50 12.78 3.72
CA SER A 190 -21.76 11.66 4.63
C SER A 190 -20.99 11.83 5.94
N CYS A 191 -19.73 12.28 5.88
CA CYS A 191 -18.95 12.55 7.09
C CYS A 191 -19.51 13.75 7.87
N LEU A 192 -19.83 14.85 7.19
CA LEU A 192 -20.37 16.07 7.81
C LEU A 192 -21.73 15.86 8.48
N SER A 193 -22.55 14.96 7.95
CA SER A 193 -23.86 14.62 8.52
C SER A 193 -23.78 13.57 9.64
N THR A 194 -22.66 12.87 9.79
CA THR A 194 -22.51 11.72 10.69
C THR A 194 -21.58 11.98 11.88
N TYR A 195 -20.63 12.91 11.75
CA TYR A 195 -19.63 13.23 12.77
C TYR A 195 -19.66 14.71 13.14
N ASN A 196 -19.26 15.02 14.37
CA ASN A 196 -19.20 16.38 14.89
C ASN A 196 -17.89 17.07 14.52
N GLU A 197 -16.78 16.32 14.52
CA GLU A 197 -15.46 16.82 14.15
C GLU A 197 -14.89 16.05 12.96
N ILE A 198 -14.52 16.79 11.92
CA ILE A 198 -14.00 16.22 10.67
C ILE A 198 -12.60 16.76 10.47
N TYR A 199 -11.62 15.87 10.47
CA TYR A 199 -10.23 16.16 10.16
C TYR A 199 -9.95 15.74 8.72
N TYR A 200 -9.21 16.54 7.96
CA TYR A 200 -8.79 16.16 6.61
C TYR A 200 -7.28 15.91 6.57
N PHE A 201 -6.88 14.71 6.16
CA PHE A 201 -5.47 14.35 6.01
C PHE A 201 -5.06 14.28 4.53
N PRO A 202 -4.36 15.31 4.00
CA PRO A 202 -3.81 15.29 2.66
C PRO A 202 -2.58 14.37 2.56
N GLN A 203 -2.48 13.63 1.46
CA GLN A 203 -1.35 12.73 1.16
C GLN A 203 -0.68 13.05 -0.17
N GLY A 204 -1.46 13.52 -1.14
CA GLY A 204 -1.02 14.03 -2.43
C GLY A 204 -0.76 15.53 -2.38
N THR A 205 0.15 16.02 -3.22
CA THR A 205 0.40 17.46 -3.36
C THR A 205 -0.81 18.23 -3.89
N GLY A 206 -1.74 17.55 -4.59
CA GLY A 206 -2.98 18.14 -5.08
C GLY A 206 -4.19 18.01 -4.14
N ASP A 207 -4.11 17.24 -3.06
CA ASP A 207 -5.29 16.89 -2.23
C ASP A 207 -5.95 18.10 -1.58
N ILE A 208 -5.16 19.08 -1.14
CA ILE A 208 -5.68 20.32 -0.51
C ILE A 208 -6.37 21.20 -1.56
N ASN A 209 -5.77 21.31 -2.74
CA ASN A 209 -6.37 22.09 -3.84
C ASN A 209 -7.68 21.45 -4.29
N TYR A 210 -7.72 20.11 -4.40
CA TYR A 210 -8.93 19.41 -4.76
C TYR A 210 -10.05 19.63 -3.72
N LEU A 211 -9.75 19.57 -2.42
CA LEU A 211 -10.71 19.89 -1.37
C LEU A 211 -11.27 21.33 -1.49
N LYS A 212 -10.41 22.30 -1.86
CA LYS A 212 -10.83 23.69 -2.11
C LYS A 212 -11.75 23.79 -3.33
N GLU A 213 -11.41 23.12 -4.44
CA GLU A 213 -12.24 23.06 -5.65
C GLU A 213 -13.63 22.48 -5.37
N LEU A 214 -13.73 21.51 -4.45
CA LEU A 214 -15.01 20.95 -4.02
C LEU A 214 -15.82 21.89 -3.11
N GLY A 215 -15.19 22.91 -2.51
CA GLY A 215 -15.86 23.90 -1.66
C GLY A 215 -15.93 23.54 -0.16
N TYR A 216 -15.21 22.51 0.30
CA TYR A 216 -15.30 22.02 1.68
C TYR A 216 -14.08 22.35 2.55
N PHE A 217 -13.13 23.15 2.06
CA PHE A 217 -11.91 23.49 2.81
C PHE A 217 -12.20 24.10 4.20
N ASN A 218 -13.21 24.98 4.30
CA ASN A 218 -13.60 25.61 5.57
C ASN A 218 -14.55 24.77 6.43
N LYS A 219 -14.84 23.52 6.01
CA LYS A 219 -15.77 22.61 6.72
C LYS A 219 -15.03 21.52 7.50
N VAL A 220 -13.70 21.49 7.43
CA VAL A 220 -12.86 20.45 8.03
C VAL A 220 -11.65 21.07 8.71
N VAL A 221 -11.08 20.38 9.69
CA VAL A 221 -9.80 20.72 10.31
C VAL A 221 -8.69 20.10 9.48
N LEU A 222 -7.89 20.93 8.82
CA LEU A 222 -6.77 20.45 8.00
C LEU A 222 -5.64 19.92 8.90
N LEU A 223 -5.26 18.65 8.70
CA LEU A 223 -4.06 18.08 9.30
C LEU A 223 -2.83 18.40 8.44
N SER A 224 -1.68 18.52 9.11
CA SER A 224 -0.39 18.64 8.43
C SER A 224 -0.15 17.42 7.53
N PRO A 225 0.39 17.59 6.30
CA PRO A 225 0.62 16.53 5.31
C PRO A 225 1.82 15.62 5.68
N GLN A 226 1.94 15.22 6.95
CA GLN A 226 2.98 14.32 7.43
C GLN A 226 2.34 13.17 8.20
N LEU A 227 2.80 11.95 7.92
CA LEU A 227 2.28 10.72 8.54
C LEU A 227 2.31 10.76 10.08
N LEU A 228 3.27 11.49 10.66
CA LEU A 228 3.33 11.72 12.11
C LEU A 228 2.04 12.33 12.68
N TYR A 229 1.46 13.33 12.03
CA TYR A 229 0.25 13.99 12.52
C TYR A 229 -1.00 13.12 12.32
N PHE A 230 -1.04 12.32 11.25
CA PHE A 230 -2.05 11.29 11.07
C PHE A 230 -1.98 10.24 12.19
N ASN A 231 -0.78 9.76 12.53
CA ASN A 231 -0.62 8.82 13.64
C ASN A 231 -1.02 9.46 14.98
N LYS A 232 -0.63 10.72 15.24
CA LYS A 232 -0.98 11.44 16.47
C LYS A 232 -2.50 11.57 16.66
N ILE A 233 -3.26 11.87 15.60
CA ILE A 233 -4.72 11.97 15.73
C ILE A 233 -5.35 10.60 16.02
N LEU A 234 -4.90 9.54 15.35
CA LEU A 234 -5.40 8.17 15.60
C LEU A 234 -5.02 7.65 17.00
N GLN A 235 -3.89 8.09 17.57
CA GLN A 235 -3.49 7.76 18.94
C GLN A 235 -4.43 8.32 20.00
N GLN A 236 -5.17 9.39 19.71
CA GLN A 236 -6.15 9.94 20.64
C GLN A 236 -7.35 9.01 20.86
N LYS A 237 -7.48 7.94 20.04
CA LYS A 237 -8.62 7.02 20.03
C LYS A 237 -9.94 7.74 19.74
N ASP A 238 -11.05 7.02 19.77
CA ASP A 238 -12.39 7.60 19.53
C ASP A 238 -12.47 8.45 18.24
N ILE A 239 -11.95 7.87 17.15
CA ILE A 239 -11.95 8.49 15.84
C ILE A 239 -12.03 7.40 14.76
N ASP A 240 -12.87 7.64 13.76
CA ASP A 240 -12.99 6.78 12.59
C ASP A 240 -12.07 7.25 11.46
N TYR A 241 -11.73 6.34 10.56
CA TYR A 241 -11.17 6.69 9.26
C TYR A 241 -12.19 6.46 8.16
N VAL A 242 -12.35 7.44 7.27
CA VAL A 242 -13.13 7.32 6.03
C VAL A 242 -12.33 7.91 4.87
N GLY A 243 -12.25 7.23 3.72
CA GLY A 243 -11.70 7.89 2.53
C GLY A 243 -11.13 6.99 1.46
N THR A 244 -10.62 7.61 0.41
CA THR A 244 -10.20 6.93 -0.83
C THR A 244 -8.73 6.48 -0.84
N ARG A 245 -7.97 6.80 0.21
CA ARG A 245 -6.54 6.44 0.32
C ARG A 245 -6.36 5.13 1.09
N LEU A 246 -6.25 4.02 0.36
CA LEU A 246 -6.16 2.66 0.92
C LEU A 246 -5.22 2.50 2.12
N HIS A 247 -3.96 2.96 2.01
CA HIS A 247 -2.94 2.67 3.01
C HIS A 247 -3.10 3.48 4.31
N THR A 248 -3.75 4.65 4.29
CA THR A 248 -4.14 5.32 5.54
C THR A 248 -5.29 4.64 6.24
N GLY A 249 -6.22 4.03 5.48
CA GLY A 249 -7.24 3.19 6.08
C GLY A 249 -6.64 1.95 6.74
N ILE A 250 -5.69 1.29 6.07
CA ILE A 250 -4.94 0.18 6.69
C ILE A 250 -4.16 0.67 7.92
N ARG A 251 -3.55 1.86 7.87
CA ARG A 251 -2.88 2.43 9.05
C ARG A 251 -3.86 2.68 10.20
N ALA A 252 -5.07 3.17 9.92
CA ALA A 252 -6.10 3.31 10.95
C ALA A 252 -6.45 1.96 11.60
N LEU A 253 -6.58 0.89 10.81
CA LEU A 253 -6.72 -0.48 11.33
C LEU A 253 -5.52 -0.88 12.20
N GLN A 254 -4.28 -0.67 11.75
CA GLN A 254 -3.06 -0.94 12.52
C GLN A 254 -3.01 -0.18 13.86
N MET A 255 -3.75 0.92 14.00
CA MET A 255 -3.84 1.73 15.21
C MET A 255 -5.09 1.41 16.06
N GLY A 256 -5.81 0.35 15.68
CA GLY A 256 -6.98 -0.17 16.38
C GLY A 256 -8.24 0.67 16.18
N MET A 257 -8.32 1.44 15.08
CA MET A 257 -9.46 2.30 14.76
C MET A 257 -10.36 1.67 13.70
N ARG A 258 -11.67 1.99 13.75
CA ARG A 258 -12.59 1.62 12.68
C ARG A 258 -12.16 2.34 11.40
N SER A 259 -12.16 1.62 10.29
CA SER A 259 -11.74 2.14 9.00
C SER A 259 -12.76 1.76 7.93
N PHE A 260 -13.08 2.73 7.07
CA PHE A 260 -13.96 2.58 5.93
C PHE A 260 -13.22 3.10 4.68
N ILE A 261 -12.68 2.18 3.89
CA ILE A 261 -11.88 2.50 2.71
C ILE A 261 -12.81 2.56 1.50
N VAL A 262 -12.86 3.68 0.78
CA VAL A 262 -13.68 3.76 -0.44
C VAL A 262 -12.89 3.17 -1.61
N GLY A 263 -13.45 2.13 -2.25
CA GLY A 263 -12.83 1.35 -3.30
C GLY A 263 -12.77 2.07 -4.66
N ILE A 264 -11.80 2.95 -4.85
CA ILE A 264 -11.69 3.76 -6.09
C ILE A 264 -10.78 3.19 -7.17
N ASP A 265 -10.01 2.15 -6.84
CA ASP A 265 -9.07 1.51 -7.76
C ASP A 265 -8.94 0.01 -7.47
N ASN A 266 -8.24 -0.69 -8.36
CA ASN A 266 -8.02 -2.13 -8.25
C ASN A 266 -7.34 -2.53 -6.94
N ARG A 267 -6.51 -1.68 -6.33
CA ARG A 267 -5.82 -2.07 -5.08
C ARG A 267 -6.81 -2.28 -3.96
N ALA A 268 -7.72 -1.32 -3.77
CA ALA A 268 -8.73 -1.41 -2.73
C ALA A 268 -9.70 -2.54 -3.03
N VAL A 269 -10.16 -2.68 -4.28
CA VAL A 269 -11.08 -3.75 -4.70
C VAL A 269 -10.47 -5.14 -4.50
N GLU A 270 -9.25 -5.36 -4.99
CA GLU A 270 -8.57 -6.65 -4.87
C GLU A 270 -8.24 -7.00 -3.42
N MET A 271 -7.73 -6.05 -2.62
CA MET A 271 -7.43 -6.32 -1.20
C MET A 271 -8.70 -6.46 -0.35
N GLY A 272 -9.80 -5.81 -0.73
CA GLY A 272 -11.13 -6.05 -0.16
C GLY A 272 -11.61 -7.48 -0.43
N ARG A 273 -11.48 -7.94 -1.68
CA ARG A 273 -11.87 -9.30 -2.08
C ARG A 273 -10.99 -10.37 -1.44
N ASP A 274 -9.67 -10.21 -1.51
CA ASP A 274 -8.71 -11.23 -1.12
C ASP A 274 -8.58 -11.36 0.41
N PHE A 275 -8.70 -10.25 1.16
CA PHE A 275 -8.41 -10.22 2.60
C PHE A 275 -9.57 -9.76 3.47
N SER A 276 -10.73 -9.48 2.87
CA SER A 276 -11.91 -8.93 3.56
C SER A 276 -11.62 -7.60 4.27
N LEU A 277 -10.79 -6.74 3.66
CA LEU A 277 -10.64 -5.37 4.15
C LEU A 277 -12.00 -4.62 4.08
N PRO A 278 -12.23 -3.66 4.99
CA PRO A 278 -13.48 -2.91 5.09
C PRO A 278 -13.59 -1.86 3.97
N VAL A 279 -13.80 -2.35 2.76
CA VAL A 279 -13.87 -1.55 1.54
C VAL A 279 -15.34 -1.28 1.20
N VAL A 280 -15.71 -0.01 1.21
CA VAL A 280 -17.02 0.47 0.73
C VAL A 280 -16.96 0.54 -0.79
N GLN A 281 -17.84 -0.22 -1.45
CA GLN A 281 -17.92 -0.23 -2.90
C GLN A 281 -18.54 1.07 -3.43
N ILE A 282 -18.24 1.43 -4.67
CA ILE A 282 -18.67 2.70 -5.27
C ILE A 282 -20.20 2.79 -5.37
N ASP A 283 -20.86 1.68 -5.68
CA ASP A 283 -22.32 1.57 -5.76
C ASP A 283 -23.01 1.72 -4.38
N GLU A 284 -22.31 1.42 -3.30
CA GLU A 284 -22.80 1.59 -1.92
C GLU A 284 -22.55 2.99 -1.35
N ILE A 285 -21.88 3.88 -2.07
CA ILE A 285 -21.43 5.18 -1.53
C ILE A 285 -22.58 6.05 -1.05
N ARG A 286 -23.77 5.94 -1.66
CA ARG A 286 -24.98 6.66 -1.24
C ARG A 286 -25.52 6.17 0.12
N ASN A 287 -25.20 4.94 0.49
CA ASN A 287 -25.56 4.33 1.77
C ASN A 287 -24.48 4.53 2.84
N LEU A 288 -23.41 5.29 2.54
CA LEU A 288 -22.29 5.50 3.46
C LEU A 288 -22.75 5.97 4.85
N PRO A 289 -23.69 6.92 5.03
CA PRO A 289 -24.16 7.30 6.37
C PRO A 289 -24.73 6.12 7.17
N ALA A 290 -25.48 5.22 6.53
CA ALA A 290 -26.01 4.03 7.17
C ALA A 290 -24.88 3.07 7.56
N ILE A 291 -23.92 2.83 6.66
CA ILE A 291 -22.74 1.98 6.90
C ILE A 291 -21.94 2.48 8.11
N LEU A 292 -21.71 3.79 8.20
CA LEU A 292 -20.92 4.39 9.29
C LEU A 292 -21.61 4.26 10.66
N ASN A 293 -22.94 4.23 10.69
CA ASN A 293 -23.73 4.10 11.93
C ASN A 293 -23.97 2.64 12.35
N GLN A 294 -23.66 1.65 11.51
CA GLN A 294 -23.80 0.26 11.87
C GLN A 294 -22.72 -0.18 12.89
N PRO A 295 -23.03 -1.21 13.72
CA PRO A 295 -22.01 -1.87 14.53
C PRO A 295 -20.84 -2.35 13.67
N TYR A 296 -19.63 -1.96 14.05
CA TYR A 296 -18.43 -2.33 13.32
C TYR A 296 -17.97 -3.73 13.73
N ILE A 297 -18.01 -4.67 12.79
CA ILE A 297 -17.51 -6.03 12.96
C ILE A 297 -16.53 -6.30 11.82
N LEU A 298 -15.28 -6.58 12.16
CA LEU A 298 -14.23 -6.86 11.19
C LEU A 298 -13.71 -8.28 11.39
N LYS A 299 -13.68 -9.04 10.29
CA LYS A 299 -13.01 -10.34 10.19
C LYS A 299 -12.15 -10.32 8.94
N LEU A 300 -10.84 -10.51 9.12
CA LEU A 300 -9.86 -10.47 8.04
C LEU A 300 -9.45 -11.89 7.64
N ASN A 301 -9.18 -12.08 6.35
CA ASN A 301 -8.68 -13.31 5.76
C ASN A 301 -7.21 -13.16 5.36
N ILE A 302 -6.34 -12.81 6.32
CA ILE A 302 -4.91 -12.63 6.04
C ILE A 302 -4.24 -14.00 5.81
N PRO A 303 -3.49 -14.21 4.72
CA PRO A 303 -2.93 -15.51 4.36
C PRO A 303 -1.61 -15.77 5.12
N PHE A 304 -1.69 -15.97 6.43
CA PHE A 304 -0.51 -16.18 7.29
C PHE A 304 0.37 -17.36 6.84
N GLU A 305 -0.22 -18.45 6.35
CA GLU A 305 0.52 -19.58 5.80
C GLU A 305 1.38 -19.18 4.59
N ASN A 306 0.84 -18.38 3.67
CA ASN A 306 1.60 -17.87 2.52
C ASN A 306 2.73 -16.94 2.95
N ILE A 307 2.48 -16.10 3.96
CA ILE A 307 3.49 -15.21 4.55
C ILE A 307 4.63 -16.05 5.14
N ASP A 308 4.31 -17.13 5.86
CA ASP A 308 5.31 -18.01 6.48
C ASP A 308 6.11 -18.81 5.46
N ILE A 309 5.45 -19.33 4.41
CA ILE A 309 6.12 -19.97 3.27
C ILE A 309 7.12 -18.99 2.65
N TRP A 310 6.68 -17.77 2.35
CA TRP A 310 7.55 -16.75 1.77
C TRP A 310 8.71 -16.39 2.71
N LYS A 311 8.47 -16.22 4.01
CA LYS A 311 9.55 -15.90 4.98
C LYS A 311 10.54 -17.04 5.16
N SER A 312 10.08 -18.30 5.14
CA SER A 312 10.93 -19.46 5.44
C SER A 312 12.08 -19.66 4.46
N GLN A 313 11.95 -19.19 3.22
CA GLN A 313 12.97 -19.33 2.18
C GLN A 313 14.26 -18.55 2.49
N PHE A 314 14.20 -17.62 3.46
CA PHE A 314 15.34 -16.77 3.83
C PHE A 314 16.09 -17.25 5.09
N ARG A 315 15.60 -18.28 5.80
CA ARG A 315 16.19 -18.73 7.08
C ARG A 315 17.62 -19.27 6.97
N SER A 316 18.01 -19.74 5.80
CA SER A 316 19.33 -20.33 5.54
C SER A 316 20.21 -19.42 4.68
N ILE A 317 19.86 -18.13 4.58
CA ILE A 317 20.61 -17.17 3.78
C ILE A 317 21.72 -16.61 4.62
#